data_AF-A0A1J3I4F8-F1
#
_entry.id   AF-A0A1J3I4F8-F1
#
_cell.length_a   1.000
_cell.length_b   1.000
_cell.length_c   1.000
_cell.angle_alpha   90.00
_cell.angle_beta   90.00
_cell.angle_gamma   90.00
#
_symmetry.space_group_name_H-M   'P 1'
#
loop_
_entity.id
_entity.type
_entity.pdbx_description
1 polymer ?
#
loop_
_entity_poly.entity_id
_entity_poly.type
_entity_poly.pdbx_seq_one_letter_code
_entity_poly.pdbx_strand_id
1 'polypeptide(L)'
;GRPWQSDRRVTHDGFTNRYSFMFKGKKVTLIPLTPQEVYEDQVQLSAKDTRSDKQPNLLIKSKQVKQAMFSQRPILLFVFKEALTSLANLAPVVPSEMSDLL
;
A
#
# COMPACT_ATOMS: atom_id res chain seq x y z
N GLY A 1 20.03 -14.55 -9.79
CA GLY A 1 19.46 -15.11 -8.55
C GLY A 1 19.35 -16.63 -8.67
N ARG A 2 19.28 -17.37 -7.57
CA ARG A 2 19.13 -18.84 -7.54
C ARG A 2 17.71 -19.18 -7.08
N PRO A 3 16.74 -19.42 -7.99
CA PRO A 3 15.33 -19.59 -7.64
C PRO A 3 15.08 -20.75 -6.67
N TRP A 4 15.90 -21.80 -6.74
CA TRP A 4 15.82 -22.98 -5.88
C TRP A 4 16.09 -22.69 -4.39
N GLN A 5 16.80 -21.59 -4.06
CA GLN A 5 17.01 -21.20 -2.66
C GLN A 5 15.70 -20.74 -2.00
N SER A 6 14.73 -20.29 -2.80
CA SER A 6 13.41 -19.84 -2.36
C SER A 6 12.33 -20.89 -2.59
N ASP A 7 12.68 -22.05 -3.15
CA ASP A 7 11.73 -23.14 -3.38
C ASP A 7 11.36 -23.77 -2.03
N ARG A 8 10.14 -23.48 -1.57
CA ARG A 8 9.58 -23.98 -0.32
C ARG A 8 8.96 -25.37 -0.45
N ARG A 9 9.08 -26.02 -1.62
CA ARG A 9 8.52 -27.35 -1.92
C ARG A 9 7.04 -27.43 -1.53
N VAL A 10 6.27 -26.42 -1.95
CA VAL A 10 4.84 -26.33 -1.65
C VAL A 10 4.08 -27.30 -2.57
N THR A 11 3.19 -28.11 -2.00
CA THR A 11 2.26 -28.97 -2.73
C THR A 11 0.86 -28.39 -2.66
N HIS A 12 0.20 -28.21 -3.80
CA HIS A 12 -1.19 -27.76 -3.89
C HIS A 12 -2.11 -28.93 -4.25
N ASP A 13 -3.15 -29.11 -3.46
CA ASP A 13 -4.29 -29.97 -3.78
C ASP A 13 -5.39 -29.09 -4.38
N GLY A 14 -5.52 -29.16 -5.71
CA GLY A 14 -6.48 -28.35 -6.46
C GLY A 14 -7.95 -28.71 -6.21
N PHE A 15 -8.25 -29.91 -5.71
CA PHE A 15 -9.63 -30.31 -5.42
C PHE A 15 -10.12 -29.71 -4.11
N THR A 16 -9.30 -29.76 -3.06
CA THR A 16 -9.66 -29.22 -1.74
C THR A 16 -9.11 -27.80 -1.49
N ASN A 17 -8.40 -27.24 -2.47
CA ASN A 17 -7.67 -25.96 -2.39
C ASN A 17 -6.72 -25.89 -1.18
N ARG A 18 -6.08 -27.00 -0.82
CA ARG A 18 -5.16 -27.09 0.33
C ARG A 18 -3.72 -26.93 -0.14
N TYR A 19 -2.91 -26.22 0.65
CA TYR A 19 -1.48 -26.05 0.38
C TYR A 19 -0.67 -26.67 1.51
N SER A 20 0.29 -27.53 1.20
CA SER A 20 1.16 -28.17 2.20
C SER A 20 2.63 -27.85 1.93
N PHE A 21 3.39 -27.51 2.97
CA PHE A 21 4.82 -27.24 2.86
C PHE A 21 5.55 -27.53 4.17
N MET A 22 6.88 -27.60 4.14
CA MET A 22 7.70 -27.77 5.33
C MET A 22 8.15 -26.41 5.86
N PHE A 23 7.90 -26.15 7.15
CA PHE A 23 8.38 -24.95 7.84
C PHE A 23 9.02 -25.36 9.16
N LYS A 24 10.31 -25.01 9.34
CA LYS A 24 11.08 -25.35 10.55
C LYS A 24 11.01 -26.85 10.92
N GLY A 25 11.09 -27.74 9.93
CA GLY A 25 11.00 -29.19 10.12
C GLY A 25 9.60 -29.73 10.41
N LYS A 26 8.57 -28.88 10.41
CA LYS A 26 7.17 -29.30 10.59
C LYS A 26 6.40 -29.17 9.28
N LYS A 27 5.55 -30.15 8.98
CA LYS A 27 4.61 -30.06 7.87
C LYS A 27 3.47 -29.13 8.26
N VAL A 28 3.29 -28.05 7.52
CA VAL A 28 2.20 -27.08 7.66
C VAL A 28 1.27 -27.25 6.49
N THR A 29 -0.04 -27.31 6.77
CA THR A 29 -1.09 -27.35 5.75
C THR A 29 -2.02 -26.17 5.92
N LEU A 30 -2.11 -25.32 4.91
CA LEU A 30 -3.09 -24.26 4.80
C LEU A 30 -4.37 -24.85 4.22
N ILE A 31 -5.48 -24.62 4.93
CA ILE A 31 -6.82 -24.98 4.49
C ILE A 31 -7.58 -23.70 4.14
N PRO A 32 -8.45 -23.72 3.12
CA PRO A 32 -9.32 -22.59 2.85
C PRO A 32 -10.29 -22.42 4.03
N LEU A 33 -10.44 -21.17 4.48
CA LEU A 33 -11.43 -20.80 5.48
C LEU A 33 -12.81 -20.71 4.82
N THR A 34 -13.85 -20.99 5.60
CA THR A 34 -15.23 -20.71 5.22
C THR A 34 -15.48 -19.20 5.22
N PRO A 35 -16.48 -18.69 4.47
CA PRO A 35 -16.82 -17.27 4.48
C PRO A 35 -17.12 -16.71 5.87
N GLN A 36 -17.70 -17.53 6.75
CA GLN A 36 -17.99 -17.15 8.13
C GLN A 36 -16.70 -16.99 8.95
N GLU A 37 -15.77 -17.95 8.88
CA GLU A 37 -14.48 -17.84 9.57
C GLU A 37 -13.67 -16.64 9.07
N VAL A 38 -13.70 -16.36 7.77
CA VAL A 38 -13.07 -15.15 7.20
C VAL A 38 -13.66 -13.87 7.79
N TYR A 39 -15.00 -13.82 7.95
CA TYR A 39 -15.67 -12.68 8.55
C TYR A 39 -15.24 -12.50 10.01
N GLU A 40 -15.24 -13.57 10.80
CA GLU A 40 -14.81 -13.56 12.20
C GLU A 40 -13.35 -13.10 12.35
N ASP A 41 -12.45 -13.59 11.50
CA ASP A 41 -11.03 -13.18 11.48
C ASP A 41 -10.87 -11.69 11.15
N GLN A 42 -11.61 -11.16 10.16
CA GLN A 42 -11.57 -9.73 9.82
C GLN A 42 -12.05 -8.85 10.99
N VAL A 43 -13.12 -9.27 11.68
CA VAL A 43 -13.60 -8.57 12.88
C VAL A 43 -12.53 -8.57 13.97
N GLN A 44 -11.87 -9.70 14.23
CA GLN A 44 -10.80 -9.79 15.23
C GLN A 44 -9.56 -8.96 14.88
N LEU A 45 -9.17 -8.92 13.61
CA LEU A 45 -8.04 -8.11 13.13
C LEU A 45 -8.33 -6.62 13.31
N SER A 46 -9.52 -6.16 12.91
CA SER A 46 -9.94 -4.77 13.08
C SER A 46 -10.02 -4.33 14.56
N ALA A 47 -10.35 -5.25 15.47
CA ALA A 47 -10.33 -4.97 16.90
C ALA A 47 -8.89 -4.83 17.47
N LYS A 48 -7.91 -5.55 16.89
CA LYS A 48 -6.50 -5.54 17.30
C LYS A 48 -5.70 -4.37 16.70
N ASP A 49 -6.21 -3.71 15.66
CA ASP A 49 -5.62 -2.51 15.04
C ASP A 49 -5.57 -1.26 15.95
N THR A 50 -6.05 -1.36 17.18
CA THR A 50 -5.81 -0.34 18.21
C THR A 50 -4.38 -0.34 18.76
N ARG A 51 -3.52 -1.32 18.39
CA ARG A 51 -2.13 -1.44 18.87
C ARG A 51 -1.05 -1.57 17.80
N SER A 52 -1.35 -1.27 16.53
CA SER A 52 -0.32 -1.09 15.51
C SER A 52 -0.24 0.39 15.18
N ASP A 53 0.97 0.95 15.25
CA ASP A 53 1.29 2.23 14.63
C ASP A 53 0.63 2.30 13.26
N LYS A 54 -0.28 3.24 13.12
CA LYS A 54 -0.94 3.54 11.85
C LYS A 54 0.18 3.81 10.87
N GLN A 55 0.37 2.92 9.90
CA GLN A 55 1.13 3.27 8.70
C GLN A 55 0.65 4.66 8.28
N PRO A 56 1.53 5.68 8.24
CA PRO A 56 1.10 7.00 7.83
C PRO A 56 0.65 6.83 6.39
N ASN A 57 -0.66 6.93 6.15
CA ASN A 57 -1.17 7.01 4.79
C ASN A 57 -0.40 8.15 4.12
N LEU A 58 0.48 7.80 3.18
CA LEU A 58 1.29 8.78 2.43
C LEU A 58 0.40 9.68 1.56
N LEU A 59 -0.89 9.36 1.48
CA LEU A 59 -1.92 10.12 0.81
C LEU A 59 -2.50 11.21 1.73
N ILE A 60 -2.28 12.46 1.35
CA ILE A 60 -2.87 13.62 2.02
C ILE A 60 -4.29 13.82 1.51
N LYS A 61 -5.25 14.07 2.41
CA LYS A 61 -6.64 14.36 2.02
C LYS A 61 -6.77 15.81 1.54
N SER A 62 -7.66 16.08 0.57
CA SER A 62 -7.92 17.44 0.07
C SER A 62 -8.22 18.46 1.18
N LYS A 63 -8.96 18.08 2.22
CA LYS A 63 -9.24 18.95 3.39
C LYS A 63 -7.95 19.38 4.11
N GLN A 64 -6.99 18.48 4.25
CA GLN A 64 -5.70 18.77 4.90
C GLN A 64 -4.84 19.70 4.04
N VAL A 65 -4.84 19.51 2.72
CA VAL A 65 -4.18 20.44 1.79
C VAL A 65 -4.77 21.84 1.90
N LYS A 66 -6.10 21.97 1.80
CA LYS A 66 -6.78 23.28 1.94
C LYS A 66 -6.45 23.95 3.26
N GLN A 67 -6.50 23.21 4.36
CA GLN A 67 -6.16 23.74 5.69
C GLN A 67 -4.69 24.18 5.78
N ALA A 68 -3.76 23.44 5.18
CA ALA A 68 -2.36 23.83 5.10
C ALA A 68 -2.17 25.12 4.28
N MET A 69 -2.87 25.27 3.15
CA MET A 69 -2.86 26.51 2.34
C MET A 69 -3.37 27.71 3.15
N PHE A 70 -4.48 27.56 3.90
CA PHE A 70 -5.02 28.63 4.76
C PHE A 70 -4.12 28.97 5.96
N SER A 71 -3.21 28.08 6.36
CA SER A 71 -2.33 28.32 7.50
C SER A 71 -1.21 29.33 7.24
N GLN A 72 -1.05 29.81 5.99
CA GLN A 72 0.00 30.74 5.54
C GLN A 72 1.42 30.29 5.90
N ARG A 73 1.64 28.98 6.05
CA ARG A 73 2.97 28.39 6.28
C ARG A 73 3.60 28.02 4.94
N PRO A 74 4.93 28.09 4.81
CA PRO A 74 5.60 27.62 3.61
C PRO A 74 5.36 26.12 3.41
N ILE A 75 4.97 25.72 2.20
CA ILE A 75 4.73 24.33 1.79
C ILE A 75 5.81 23.93 0.80
N LEU A 76 6.43 22.77 1.00
CA LEU A 76 7.44 22.24 0.08
C LEU A 76 6.75 21.32 -0.95
N LEU A 77 6.81 21.70 -2.23
CA LEU A 77 6.28 20.90 -3.35
C LEU A 77 7.41 20.15 -4.04
N PHE A 78 7.35 18.82 -4.08
CA PHE A 78 8.27 17.98 -4.86
C PHE A 78 7.62 17.58 -6.19
N VAL A 79 8.19 18.04 -7.30
CA VAL A 79 7.77 17.64 -8.66
C VAL A 79 8.86 16.78 -9.28
N PHE A 80 8.50 15.61 -9.80
CA PHE A 80 9.45 14.71 -10.46
C PHE A 80 9.88 15.28 -11.81
N LYS A 81 11.19 15.25 -12.09
CA LYS A 81 11.79 15.81 -13.31
C LYS A 81 11.16 15.27 -14.59
N GLU A 82 10.82 13.98 -14.62
CA GLU A 82 10.22 13.33 -15.79
C GLU A 82 8.79 13.84 -16.08
N ALA A 83 8.06 14.26 -15.04
CA ALA A 83 6.74 14.89 -15.20
C ALA A 83 6.86 16.30 -15.81
N LEU A 84 7.93 17.04 -15.52
CA LEU A 84 8.21 18.34 -16.13
C LEU A 84 8.63 18.23 -17.60
N THR A 85 9.32 17.15 -17.98
CA THR A 85 9.72 16.92 -19.39
C THR A 85 8.56 16.55 -20.30
N SER A 86 7.44 16.03 -19.75
CA SER A 86 6.18 15.87 -20.50
C SER A 86 5.49 17.21 -20.79
N LEU A 87 5.86 18.29 -20.08
CA LEU A 87 5.37 19.66 -20.23
C LEU A 87 6.39 20.53 -21.00
N ALA A 88 7.29 19.91 -21.77
CA ALA A 88 8.31 20.62 -22.50
C ALA A 88 7.73 21.31 -23.74
N ASN A 89 7.15 22.49 -23.56
CA ASN A 89 7.54 23.67 -24.31
C ASN A 89 7.08 24.95 -23.61
N LEU A 90 8.04 25.87 -23.45
CA LEU A 90 7.96 27.27 -23.01
C LEU A 90 8.03 27.52 -21.50
N ALA A 91 9.25 27.88 -21.06
CA ALA A 91 9.56 28.64 -19.82
C ALA A 91 9.08 27.98 -18.52
N PRO A 92 9.44 28.45 -17.32
CA PRO A 92 8.78 28.00 -16.09
C PRO A 92 7.36 28.58 -16.05
N VAL A 93 6.49 28.13 -16.97
CA VAL A 93 5.05 28.38 -16.90
C VAL A 93 4.55 27.43 -15.84
N VAL A 94 4.32 27.96 -14.66
CA VAL A 94 3.47 27.34 -13.64
C VAL A 94 2.14 27.00 -14.34
N PRO A 95 1.75 25.72 -14.46
CA PRO A 95 0.44 25.32 -14.97
C PRO A 95 -0.67 26.19 -14.36
N SER A 96 -1.66 26.59 -15.16
CA SER A 96 -2.76 27.47 -14.73
C SER A 96 -3.52 26.93 -13.50
N GLU A 97 -3.49 25.63 -13.29
CA GLU A 97 -4.08 24.95 -12.13
C GLU A 97 -3.32 25.23 -10.83
N MET A 98 -2.08 25.72 -10.92
CA MET A 98 -1.19 26.02 -9.81
C MET A 98 -1.04 27.52 -9.54
N SER A 99 -1.63 28.41 -10.35
CA SER A 99 -1.67 29.85 -10.04
C SER A 99 -2.48 30.14 -8.78
N ASP A 100 -3.49 29.31 -8.50
CA ASP A 100 -4.33 29.44 -7.29
C ASP A 100 -3.57 29.04 -6.00
N LEU A 101 -2.36 28.51 -6.13
CA LEU A 101 -1.51 28.09 -5.01
C LEU A 101 -0.37 29.09 -4.71
N LEU A 102 -0.19 30.13 -5.53
CA LEU A 102 0.78 31.23 -5.37
C LEU A 102 0.09 32.49 -4.82
#